data_AF-A0A1M5DDM7-F1
#
_entry.id   AF-A0A1M5DDM7-F1
#
_cell.length_a   1.000
_cell.length_b   1.000
_cell.length_c   1.000
_cell.angle_alpha   90.00
_cell.angle_beta   90.00
_cell.angle_gamma   90.00
#
_symmetry.space_group_name_H-M   'P 1'
#
loop_
_entity.id
_entity.type
_entity.pdbx_description
1 polymer ?
#
loop_
_entity_poly.entity_id
_entity_poly.type
_entity_poly.pdbx_seq_one_letter_code
_entity_poly.pdbx_strand_id
1 'polypeptide(L)'
;MLICDKCGASISTGSQFCAQCGDPVTEADQVSKGVSASGVATVQITFGNSTSAGYAKAVAICEKLPSYEVTGEGKQVQHKITLPLTEVELIANIFDLVGSWKSSQMLINGQAATKKDLTYYGVGCYRNRQKAFKPEAFCYGERQFEANIWGCKKLGMPVYEWGGGWLDYGQFDGNGVWHFDKARIRHELEVALKEHELCPALNRARVLETLEKLPTTIDPKTDKNWKYRTSYEEVKGNYKEVAVGIQPILKKVNRYIIGGFKPEWEEEAQASSTTHIQLKIEPPKVPLSPAKAPQKKKKSYTWVWVVIGLLILIGMFK
;
A
#
# COMPACT_ATOMS: atom_id res chain seq x y z
N MET A 1 6.21 28.15 1.24
CA MET A 1 4.80 28.53 1.44
C MET A 1 4.09 27.31 1.98
N LEU A 2 3.30 27.44 3.04
CA LEU A 2 2.63 26.30 3.68
C LEU A 2 1.15 26.28 3.30
N ILE A 3 0.69 25.16 2.75
CA ILE A 3 -0.72 24.91 2.42
C ILE A 3 -1.10 23.59 3.07
N CYS A 4 -2.14 23.61 3.89
CA CYS A 4 -2.60 22.45 4.63
C CYS A 4 -2.94 21.30 3.68
N ASP A 5 -2.26 20.17 3.83
CA ASP A 5 -2.46 18.98 3.01
C ASP A 5 -3.88 18.40 3.14
N LYS A 6 -4.56 18.60 4.29
CA LYS A 6 -5.95 18.11 4.54
C LYS A 6 -7.05 18.99 3.99
N CYS A 7 -6.90 20.31 4.10
CA CYS A 7 -8.01 21.22 3.80
C CYS A 7 -7.70 22.28 2.75
N GLY A 8 -6.44 22.37 2.31
CA GLY A 8 -5.98 23.35 1.31
C GLY A 8 -5.88 24.79 1.83
N ALA A 9 -6.03 25.02 3.14
CA ALA A 9 -5.90 26.37 3.71
C ALA A 9 -4.44 26.81 3.75
N SER A 10 -4.19 28.10 3.51
CA SER A 10 -2.88 28.72 3.72
C SER A 10 -2.54 28.71 5.21
N ILE A 11 -1.35 28.24 5.54
CA ILE A 11 -0.83 28.21 6.90
C ILE A 11 0.20 29.34 7.06
N SER A 12 0.05 30.13 8.12
CA SER A 12 1.02 31.16 8.51
C SER A 12 2.36 30.55 8.94
N THR A 13 3.46 31.16 8.51
CA THR A 13 4.83 30.72 8.88
C THR A 13 4.98 30.68 10.40
N GLY A 14 5.43 29.54 10.94
CA GLY A 14 5.59 29.31 12.39
C GLY A 14 4.35 28.75 13.12
N SER A 15 3.25 28.50 12.41
CA SER A 15 2.06 27.87 13.03
C SER A 15 2.31 26.39 13.32
N GLN A 16 1.82 25.91 14.48
CA GLN A 16 1.88 24.48 14.84
C GLN A 16 0.69 23.66 14.32
N PHE A 17 -0.45 24.32 14.04
CA PHE A 17 -1.67 23.70 13.53
C PHE A 17 -2.30 24.56 12.43
N CYS A 18 -3.04 23.92 11.52
CA CYS A 18 -3.87 24.59 10.54
C CYS A 18 -5.04 25.31 11.23
N ALA A 19 -5.11 26.64 11.08
CA ALA A 19 -6.16 27.46 11.68
C ALA A 19 -7.59 27.16 11.14
N GLN A 20 -7.72 26.39 10.06
CA GLN A 20 -9.01 26.04 9.46
C GLN A 20 -9.53 24.66 9.87
N CYS A 21 -8.68 23.64 9.94
CA CYS A 21 -9.11 22.26 10.23
C CYS A 21 -8.46 21.65 11.47
N GLY A 22 -7.51 22.32 12.10
CA GLY A 22 -6.81 21.83 13.29
C GLY A 22 -5.76 20.75 13.02
N ASP A 23 -5.49 20.38 11.76
CA ASP A 23 -4.44 19.40 11.43
C ASP A 23 -3.06 19.98 11.82
N PRO A 24 -2.18 19.20 12.50
CA PRO A 24 -0.84 19.67 12.83
C PRO A 24 -0.03 19.97 11.57
N VAL A 25 0.78 21.02 11.62
CA VAL A 25 1.62 21.43 10.49
C VAL A 25 2.78 20.45 10.35
N THR A 26 2.96 19.90 9.15
CA THR A 26 4.01 18.92 8.83
C THR A 26 4.79 19.34 7.58
N GLU A 27 5.87 18.60 7.27
CA GLU A 27 6.63 18.82 6.03
C GLU A 27 5.77 18.65 4.77
N ALA A 28 4.69 17.87 4.83
CA ALA A 28 3.76 17.67 3.72
C ALA A 28 2.98 18.96 3.36
N ASP A 29 2.96 19.97 4.24
CA ASP A 29 2.32 21.26 3.93
C ASP A 29 3.22 22.18 3.09
N GLN A 30 4.51 21.83 2.91
CA GLN A 30 5.44 22.59 2.09
C GLN A 30 5.24 22.26 0.62
N VAL A 31 4.47 23.09 -0.09
CA VAL A 31 4.27 22.91 -1.53
C VAL A 31 5.58 23.24 -2.26
N SER A 32 6.18 22.21 -2.86
CA SER A 32 7.37 22.34 -3.68
C SER A 32 7.02 22.94 -5.05
N LYS A 33 7.78 23.97 -5.49
CA LYS A 33 7.64 24.51 -6.86
C LYS A 33 7.88 23.36 -7.83
N GLY A 34 6.99 23.18 -8.82
CA GLY A 34 7.06 22.11 -9.82
C GLY A 34 8.49 21.83 -10.27
N VAL A 35 9.04 20.70 -9.81
CA VAL A 35 10.40 20.27 -10.14
C VAL A 35 10.32 19.37 -11.36
N SER A 36 10.54 19.94 -12.54
CA SER A 36 10.70 19.20 -13.80
C SER A 36 12.06 18.50 -13.92
N ALA A 37 12.60 17.91 -12.84
CA ALA A 37 13.93 17.27 -12.87
C ALA A 37 14.07 15.96 -12.09
N SER A 38 13.05 15.47 -11.37
CA SER A 38 13.21 14.31 -10.46
C SER A 38 12.60 12.99 -10.95
N GLY A 39 12.07 12.91 -12.18
CA GLY A 39 11.39 11.71 -12.67
C GLY A 39 10.06 11.39 -11.95
N VAL A 40 9.60 12.28 -11.07
CA VAL A 40 8.29 12.18 -10.40
C VAL A 40 7.20 12.63 -11.37
N ALA A 41 6.14 11.82 -11.48
CA ALA A 41 5.00 12.14 -12.33
C ALA A 41 4.31 13.46 -11.91
N THR A 42 3.77 14.18 -12.89
CA THR A 42 3.03 15.42 -12.66
C THR A 42 1.54 15.21 -12.86
N VAL A 43 0.73 15.79 -11.98
CA VAL A 43 -0.73 15.81 -12.07
C VAL A 43 -1.22 17.19 -12.45
N GLN A 44 -1.95 17.27 -13.53
CA GLN A 44 -2.66 18.48 -13.94
C GLN A 44 -4.15 18.30 -13.63
N ILE A 45 -4.74 19.27 -12.94
CA ILE A 45 -6.19 19.34 -12.73
C ILE A 45 -6.69 20.60 -13.42
N THR A 46 -7.72 20.46 -14.25
CA THR A 46 -8.43 21.58 -14.87
C THR A 46 -9.90 21.52 -14.52
N PHE A 47 -10.55 22.66 -14.34
CA PHE A 47 -11.99 22.77 -14.17
C PHE A 47 -12.49 24.15 -14.61
N GLY A 48 -13.71 24.21 -15.12
CA GLY A 48 -14.34 25.48 -15.51
C GLY A 48 -15.25 26.04 -14.41
N ASN A 49 -15.94 27.13 -14.73
CA ASN A 49 -17.01 27.68 -13.88
C ASN A 49 -18.02 26.59 -13.49
N SER A 50 -18.48 26.60 -12.23
CA SER A 50 -19.43 25.63 -11.70
C SER A 50 -20.41 26.29 -10.74
N THR A 51 -21.67 25.83 -10.78
CA THR A 51 -22.70 26.24 -9.83
C THR A 51 -22.64 25.49 -8.51
N SER A 52 -21.69 24.57 -8.36
CA SER A 52 -21.48 23.82 -7.12
C SER A 52 -21.12 24.74 -5.95
N ALA A 53 -21.66 24.45 -4.76
CA ALA A 53 -21.27 25.13 -3.53
C ALA A 53 -19.76 25.02 -3.22
N GLY A 54 -19.09 24.00 -3.76
CA GLY A 54 -17.65 23.80 -3.63
C GLY A 54 -16.79 24.71 -4.53
N TYR A 55 -17.38 25.45 -5.47
CA TYR A 55 -16.65 26.22 -6.47
C TYR A 55 -15.73 27.27 -5.85
N ALA A 56 -16.27 28.17 -5.03
CA ALA A 56 -15.48 29.23 -4.40
C ALA A 56 -14.34 28.66 -3.55
N LYS A 57 -14.57 27.52 -2.87
CA LYS A 57 -13.54 26.84 -2.08
C LYS A 57 -12.43 26.27 -2.97
N ALA A 58 -12.78 25.61 -4.06
CA ALA A 58 -11.79 25.05 -4.99
C ALA A 58 -10.91 26.13 -5.61
N VAL A 59 -11.51 27.25 -6.05
CA VAL A 59 -10.78 28.41 -6.59
C VAL A 59 -9.84 29.00 -5.53
N ALA A 60 -10.33 29.25 -4.31
CA ALA A 60 -9.52 29.83 -3.24
C ALA A 60 -8.34 28.94 -2.80
N ILE A 61 -8.45 27.61 -2.91
CA ILE A 61 -7.33 26.68 -2.71
C ILE A 61 -6.35 26.81 -3.87
N CYS A 62 -6.85 26.77 -5.11
CA CYS A 62 -6.02 26.80 -6.31
C CYS A 62 -5.24 28.12 -6.45
N GLU A 63 -5.85 29.27 -6.18
CA GLU A 63 -5.22 30.60 -6.24
C GLU A 63 -3.96 30.75 -5.37
N LYS A 64 -3.84 29.91 -4.34
CA LYS A 64 -2.68 29.89 -3.44
C LYS A 64 -1.52 29.06 -3.99
N LEU A 65 -1.76 28.26 -5.02
CA LEU A 65 -0.76 27.36 -5.58
C LEU A 65 0.12 28.09 -6.59
N PRO A 66 1.46 27.93 -6.54
CA PRO A 66 2.37 28.57 -7.50
C PRO A 66 2.12 28.19 -8.97
N SER A 67 1.52 27.01 -9.21
CA SER A 67 1.22 26.48 -10.54
C SER A 67 -0.12 26.93 -11.10
N TYR A 68 -0.83 27.82 -10.41
CA TYR A 68 -2.19 28.17 -10.78
C TYR A 68 -2.23 29.09 -11.99
N GLU A 69 -3.04 28.68 -12.96
CA GLU A 69 -3.29 29.39 -14.20
C GLU A 69 -4.80 29.54 -14.39
N VAL A 70 -5.22 30.70 -14.90
CA VAL A 70 -6.61 30.97 -15.28
C VAL A 70 -6.63 31.46 -16.71
N THR A 71 -7.54 30.92 -17.50
CA THR A 71 -7.79 31.35 -18.88
C THR A 71 -9.29 31.57 -19.10
N GLY A 72 -9.64 32.45 -20.03
CA GLY A 72 -11.04 32.79 -20.33
C GLY A 72 -11.74 33.64 -19.26
N GLU A 73 -12.99 34.01 -19.55
CA GLU A 73 -13.79 34.90 -18.69
C GLU A 73 -15.23 34.40 -18.51
N GLY A 74 -15.86 34.75 -17.39
CA GLY A 74 -17.27 34.51 -17.11
C GLY A 74 -17.65 33.02 -17.14
N LYS A 75 -18.44 32.60 -18.15
CA LYS A 75 -18.85 31.19 -18.32
C LYS A 75 -17.79 30.32 -18.98
N GLN A 76 -16.79 30.93 -19.62
CA GLN A 76 -15.70 30.24 -20.32
C GLN A 76 -14.40 30.23 -19.50
N VAL A 77 -14.44 30.68 -18.24
CA VAL A 77 -13.27 30.62 -17.36
C VAL A 77 -12.87 29.17 -17.11
N GLN A 78 -11.57 28.92 -17.19
CA GLN A 78 -10.94 27.65 -16.91
C GLN A 78 -9.79 27.87 -15.93
N HIS A 79 -9.81 27.08 -14.87
CA HIS A 79 -8.79 27.00 -13.85
C HIS A 79 -7.90 25.81 -14.12
N LYS A 80 -6.59 25.96 -13.95
CA LYS A 80 -5.60 24.91 -14.13
C LYS A 80 -4.56 24.97 -13.01
N ILE A 81 -4.18 23.80 -12.52
CA ILE A 81 -3.04 23.63 -11.61
C ILE A 81 -2.18 22.45 -12.07
N THR A 82 -0.90 22.45 -11.70
CA THR A 82 0.03 21.36 -11.98
C THR A 82 0.88 21.09 -10.75
N LEU A 83 0.72 19.90 -10.16
CA LEU A 83 1.37 19.48 -8.93
C LEU A 83 2.19 18.21 -9.16
N PRO A 84 3.33 18.02 -8.47
CA PRO A 84 4.01 16.72 -8.48
C PRO A 84 3.17 15.68 -7.73
N LEU A 85 3.21 14.42 -8.15
CA LEU A 85 2.42 13.33 -7.54
C LEU A 85 2.77 13.05 -6.06
N THR A 86 3.90 13.60 -5.58
CA THR A 86 4.25 13.61 -4.16
C THR A 86 3.20 14.35 -3.31
N GLU A 87 2.49 15.33 -3.86
CA GLU A 87 1.42 16.11 -3.22
C GLU A 87 0.07 15.35 -3.22
N VAL A 88 0.11 14.02 -3.07
CA VAL A 88 -1.05 13.12 -3.28
C VAL A 88 -2.29 13.49 -2.46
N GLU A 89 -2.12 13.96 -1.23
CA GLU A 89 -3.23 14.38 -0.37
C GLU A 89 -3.91 15.64 -0.90
N LEU A 90 -3.13 16.67 -1.24
CA LEU A 90 -3.64 17.91 -1.82
C LEU A 90 -4.35 17.66 -3.15
N ILE A 91 -3.75 16.84 -4.01
CA ILE A 91 -4.33 16.42 -5.30
C ILE A 91 -5.69 15.73 -5.06
N ALA A 92 -5.74 14.75 -4.16
CA ALA A 92 -6.97 14.04 -3.84
C ALA A 92 -8.05 14.97 -3.28
N ASN A 93 -7.68 15.90 -2.39
CA ASN A 93 -8.62 16.84 -1.78
C ASN A 93 -9.19 17.85 -2.77
N ILE A 94 -8.37 18.35 -3.70
CA ILE A 94 -8.86 19.22 -4.79
C ILE A 94 -9.78 18.41 -5.71
N PHE A 95 -9.38 17.21 -6.10
CA PHE A 95 -10.18 16.38 -6.99
C PHE A 95 -11.50 15.92 -6.37
N ASP A 96 -11.58 15.80 -5.03
CA ASP A 96 -12.82 15.53 -4.32
C ASP A 96 -13.83 16.69 -4.38
N LEU A 97 -13.34 17.92 -4.52
CA LEU A 97 -14.19 19.10 -4.72
C LEU A 97 -14.68 19.21 -6.15
N VAL A 98 -13.78 19.00 -7.14
CA VAL A 98 -14.04 19.35 -8.55
C VAL A 98 -14.39 18.16 -9.44
N GLY A 99 -13.99 16.94 -9.07
CA GLY A 99 -13.97 15.77 -9.97
C GLY A 99 -15.34 15.26 -10.42
N SER A 100 -16.44 15.74 -9.81
CA SER A 100 -17.81 15.46 -10.25
C SER A 100 -18.35 16.48 -11.25
N TRP A 101 -17.62 17.56 -11.53
CA TRP A 101 -18.07 18.63 -12.43
C TRP A 101 -17.78 18.25 -13.88
N LYS A 102 -18.72 18.58 -14.77
CA LYS A 102 -18.61 18.25 -16.21
C LYS A 102 -17.38 18.87 -16.88
N SER A 103 -16.92 20.02 -16.38
CA SER A 103 -15.77 20.75 -16.90
C SER A 103 -14.44 20.28 -16.27
N SER A 104 -14.49 19.35 -15.31
CA SER A 104 -13.30 18.89 -14.60
C SER A 104 -12.57 17.79 -15.37
N GLN A 105 -11.26 17.89 -15.45
CA GLN A 105 -10.37 16.88 -16.01
C GLN A 105 -9.12 16.75 -15.13
N MET A 106 -8.60 15.54 -15.04
CA MET A 106 -7.30 15.27 -14.45
C MET A 106 -6.43 14.51 -15.43
N LEU A 107 -5.17 14.93 -15.52
CA LEU A 107 -4.15 14.30 -16.33
C LEU A 107 -2.97 13.91 -15.43
N ILE A 108 -2.45 12.69 -15.58
CA ILE A 108 -1.17 12.26 -15.00
C ILE A 108 -0.20 12.09 -16.15
N ASN A 109 0.91 12.82 -16.15
CA ASN A 109 1.88 12.87 -17.26
C ASN A 109 1.21 13.12 -18.63
N GLY A 110 0.17 13.96 -18.65
CA GLY A 110 -0.59 14.29 -19.86
C GLY A 110 -1.65 13.27 -20.28
N GLN A 111 -1.73 12.11 -19.62
CA GLN A 111 -2.75 11.09 -19.90
C GLN A 111 -3.97 11.27 -18.99
N ALA A 112 -5.17 11.14 -19.55
CA ALA A 112 -6.41 11.24 -18.79
C ALA A 112 -6.43 10.24 -17.64
N ALA A 113 -6.74 10.73 -16.44
CA ALA A 113 -6.73 9.96 -15.20
C ALA A 113 -7.98 10.22 -14.37
N THR A 114 -8.33 9.23 -13.57
CA THR A 114 -9.49 9.21 -12.67
C THR A 114 -9.03 9.22 -11.22
N LYS A 115 -9.96 9.47 -10.29
CA LYS A 115 -9.67 9.32 -8.85
C LYS A 115 -9.14 7.92 -8.52
N LYS A 116 -9.62 6.88 -9.22
CA LYS A 116 -9.15 5.50 -9.02
C LYS A 116 -7.67 5.36 -9.37
N ASP A 117 -7.20 6.06 -10.39
CA ASP A 117 -5.79 6.08 -10.80
C ASP A 117 -4.89 6.63 -9.68
N LEU A 118 -5.36 7.66 -8.96
CA LEU A 118 -4.70 8.18 -7.77
C LEU A 118 -4.84 7.30 -6.52
N THR A 119 -5.94 6.57 -6.34
CA THR A 119 -6.17 5.84 -5.09
C THR A 119 -5.69 4.38 -5.14
N TYR A 120 -5.60 3.76 -6.31
CA TYR A 120 -5.32 2.33 -6.44
C TYR A 120 -3.94 2.00 -7.05
N TYR A 121 -3.48 2.72 -8.09
CA TYR A 121 -2.31 2.32 -8.88
C TYR A 121 -0.96 2.76 -8.30
N GLY A 122 -0.62 2.29 -7.09
CA GLY A 122 0.65 2.59 -6.42
C GLY A 122 0.64 3.91 -5.63
N VAL A 123 -0.11 4.91 -6.09
CA VAL A 123 -0.26 6.21 -5.44
C VAL A 123 -0.98 6.10 -4.08
N GLY A 124 -1.99 5.22 -3.96
CA GLY A 124 -2.60 4.92 -2.65
C GLY A 124 -1.64 4.22 -1.68
N CYS A 125 -0.72 3.39 -2.18
CA CYS A 125 0.32 2.77 -1.36
C CYS A 125 1.33 3.82 -0.89
N TYR A 126 1.72 4.75 -1.76
CA TYR A 126 2.57 5.88 -1.41
C TYR A 126 1.92 6.80 -0.36
N ARG A 127 0.61 7.09 -0.49
CA ARG A 127 -0.15 7.83 0.52
C ARG A 127 -0.08 7.17 1.91
N ASN A 128 -0.19 5.84 1.96
CA ASN A 128 -0.02 5.09 3.22
C ASN A 128 1.43 5.13 3.73
N ARG A 129 2.42 5.10 2.84
CA ARG A 129 3.84 5.28 3.19
C ARG A 129 4.08 6.62 3.89
N GLN A 130 3.51 7.71 3.38
CA GLN A 130 3.66 9.05 3.97
C GLN A 130 3.08 9.15 5.38
N LYS A 131 2.11 8.29 5.73
CA LYS A 131 1.48 8.24 7.06
C LYS A 131 2.13 7.21 8.00
N ALA A 132 3.05 6.39 7.49
CA ALA A 132 3.69 5.36 8.27
C ALA A 132 4.68 5.98 9.27
N PHE A 133 4.86 5.33 10.43
CA PHE A 133 5.83 5.78 11.43
C PHE A 133 7.27 5.76 10.90
N LYS A 134 7.61 4.78 10.04
CA LYS A 134 8.91 4.66 9.35
C LYS A 134 8.68 4.52 7.83
N PRO A 135 8.50 5.63 7.09
CA PRO A 135 8.19 5.61 5.65
C PRO A 135 9.19 4.83 4.78
N GLU A 136 10.47 4.84 5.13
CA GLU A 136 11.52 4.11 4.42
C GLU A 136 11.41 2.59 4.64
N ALA A 137 11.05 2.18 5.85
CA ALA A 137 10.82 0.77 6.17
C ALA A 137 9.53 0.27 5.52
N PHE A 138 8.46 1.07 5.49
CA PHE A 138 7.16 0.68 4.94
C PHE A 138 7.23 -0.02 3.57
N CYS A 139 8.09 0.46 2.66
CA CYS A 139 8.27 -0.11 1.33
C CYS A 139 8.90 -1.51 1.35
N TYR A 140 9.67 -1.86 2.36
CA TYR A 140 10.28 -3.18 2.50
C TYR A 140 9.35 -4.20 3.17
N GLY A 141 8.18 -3.78 3.68
CA GLY A 141 7.17 -4.67 4.29
C GLY A 141 7.45 -5.03 5.75
N GLU A 142 6.68 -4.46 6.68
CA GLU A 142 6.79 -4.68 8.14
C GLU A 142 6.30 -6.06 8.60
N ARG A 143 5.46 -6.71 7.79
CA ARG A 143 4.87 -8.01 8.11
C ARG A 143 5.67 -9.14 7.49
N GLN A 144 5.69 -10.30 8.15
CA GLN A 144 6.46 -11.48 7.72
C GLN A 144 6.20 -11.89 6.25
N PHE A 145 4.99 -11.69 5.75
CA PHE A 145 4.60 -12.04 4.37
C PHE A 145 4.82 -10.93 3.33
N GLU A 146 5.20 -9.72 3.75
CA GLU A 146 5.46 -8.57 2.88
C GLU A 146 6.95 -8.20 2.82
N ALA A 147 7.74 -8.74 3.74
CA ALA A 147 9.16 -8.47 3.87
C ALA A 147 9.89 -8.82 2.58
N ASN A 148 10.61 -7.85 2.00
CA ASN A 148 11.29 -8.01 0.72
C ASN A 148 12.65 -7.33 0.72
N ILE A 149 13.44 -7.60 -0.33
CA ILE A 149 14.79 -7.02 -0.52
C ILE A 149 14.80 -5.94 -1.60
N TRP A 150 13.72 -5.83 -2.37
CA TRP A 150 13.63 -5.01 -3.57
C TRP A 150 13.39 -3.54 -3.28
N GLY A 151 12.90 -3.21 -2.08
CA GLY A 151 12.55 -1.84 -1.70
C GLY A 151 11.18 -1.39 -2.19
N CYS A 152 10.32 -2.34 -2.54
CA CYS A 152 8.90 -2.09 -2.76
C CYS A 152 8.10 -3.39 -2.59
N LYS A 153 7.24 -3.42 -1.57
CA LYS A 153 6.37 -4.55 -1.25
C LYS A 153 5.28 -4.81 -2.30
N LYS A 154 5.01 -3.80 -3.14
CA LYS A 154 4.09 -3.95 -4.26
C LYS A 154 4.69 -4.72 -5.44
N LEU A 155 6.00 -4.99 -5.45
CA LEU A 155 6.61 -5.85 -6.47
C LEU A 155 6.24 -7.33 -6.31
N GLY A 156 5.52 -7.72 -5.25
CA GLY A 156 4.98 -9.07 -5.13
C GLY A 156 6.03 -10.18 -4.92
N MET A 157 7.26 -9.81 -4.58
CA MET A 157 8.37 -10.75 -4.40
C MET A 157 8.94 -10.70 -2.97
N PRO A 158 8.17 -11.11 -1.96
CA PRO A 158 8.68 -11.19 -0.59
C PRO A 158 9.74 -12.29 -0.45
N VAL A 159 10.45 -12.28 0.66
CA VAL A 159 11.38 -13.34 1.06
C VAL A 159 10.74 -14.14 2.17
N TYR A 160 10.43 -15.41 1.88
CA TYR A 160 9.79 -16.31 2.83
C TYR A 160 10.82 -17.18 3.59
N GLU A 161 10.55 -17.43 4.87
CA GLU A 161 11.38 -18.30 5.73
C GLU A 161 11.36 -19.77 5.33
N TRP A 162 10.25 -20.22 4.74
CA TRP A 162 10.12 -21.56 4.17
C TRP A 162 10.59 -21.65 2.71
N GLY A 163 11.12 -20.55 2.15
CA GLY A 163 11.42 -20.43 0.73
C GLY A 163 10.17 -20.27 -0.14
N GLY A 164 10.33 -20.45 -1.45
CA GLY A 164 9.23 -20.29 -2.41
C GLY A 164 9.23 -18.93 -3.10
N GLY A 165 8.28 -18.74 -4.01
CA GLY A 165 8.19 -17.52 -4.82
C GLY A 165 9.42 -17.39 -5.74
N TRP A 166 10.05 -16.22 -5.75
CA TRP A 166 11.22 -15.98 -6.59
C TRP A 166 12.45 -16.81 -6.18
N LEU A 167 12.49 -17.35 -4.96
CA LEU A 167 13.54 -18.27 -4.52
C LEU A 167 13.49 -19.63 -5.25
N ASP A 168 12.39 -19.92 -5.97
CA ASP A 168 12.22 -21.12 -6.79
C ASP A 168 12.59 -20.90 -8.25
N TYR A 169 13.01 -19.68 -8.60
CA TYR A 169 13.44 -19.37 -9.96
C TYR A 169 14.88 -19.80 -10.10
N GLY A 170 15.07 -21.08 -10.39
CA GLY A 170 16.38 -21.70 -10.52
C GLY A 170 16.29 -23.22 -10.55
N GLN A 171 17.47 -23.85 -10.50
CA GLN A 171 17.60 -25.30 -10.50
C GLN A 171 18.89 -25.74 -9.81
N PHE A 172 18.90 -26.96 -9.28
CA PHE A 172 20.12 -27.58 -8.78
C PHE A 172 20.96 -28.16 -9.92
N ASP A 173 22.27 -28.02 -9.83
CA ASP A 173 23.19 -28.82 -10.63
C ASP A 173 23.43 -30.21 -10.01
N GLY A 174 24.24 -31.04 -10.68
CA GLY A 174 24.56 -32.40 -10.21
C GLY A 174 25.29 -32.47 -8.87
N ASN A 175 25.86 -31.35 -8.38
CA ASN A 175 26.54 -31.27 -7.09
C ASN A 175 25.62 -30.78 -5.96
N GLY A 176 24.39 -30.40 -6.29
CA GLY A 176 23.44 -29.82 -5.36
C GLY A 176 23.68 -28.33 -5.10
N VAL A 177 24.36 -27.64 -6.02
CA VAL A 177 24.48 -26.17 -6.00
C VAL A 177 23.28 -25.59 -6.74
N TRP A 178 22.60 -24.64 -6.13
CA TRP A 178 21.47 -23.92 -6.71
C TRP A 178 21.96 -22.85 -7.67
N HIS A 179 21.37 -22.78 -8.87
CA HIS A 179 21.64 -21.75 -9.87
C HIS A 179 20.36 -20.91 -10.05
N PHE A 180 20.43 -19.61 -9.77
CA PHE A 180 19.27 -18.73 -9.97
C PHE A 180 19.02 -18.44 -11.45
N ASP A 181 17.75 -18.49 -11.84
CA ASP A 181 17.25 -17.91 -13.07
C ASP A 181 17.01 -16.40 -12.88
N LYS A 182 18.12 -15.65 -12.88
CA LYS A 182 18.07 -14.18 -12.77
C LYS A 182 17.30 -13.52 -13.92
N ALA A 183 17.23 -14.14 -15.09
CA ALA A 183 16.48 -13.60 -16.23
C ALA A 183 14.98 -13.63 -15.97
N ARG A 184 14.47 -14.72 -15.40
CA ARG A 184 13.08 -14.82 -14.95
C ARG A 184 12.77 -13.83 -13.83
N ILE A 185 13.62 -13.75 -12.81
CA ILE A 185 13.45 -12.77 -11.71
C ILE A 185 13.39 -11.34 -12.28
N ARG A 186 14.29 -10.99 -13.21
CA ARG A 186 14.30 -9.69 -13.90
C ARG A 186 12.97 -9.41 -14.59
N HIS A 187 12.48 -10.35 -15.39
CA HIS A 187 11.25 -10.17 -16.16
C HIS A 187 10.06 -9.86 -15.24
N GLU A 188 9.87 -10.67 -14.21
CA GLU A 188 8.77 -10.51 -13.25
C GLU A 188 8.90 -9.16 -12.48
N LEU A 189 10.12 -8.76 -12.11
CA LEU A 189 10.36 -7.44 -11.50
C LEU A 189 10.01 -6.30 -12.45
N GLU A 190 10.38 -6.39 -13.72
CA GLU A 190 10.10 -5.34 -14.72
C GLU A 190 8.61 -5.17 -14.99
N VAL A 191 7.86 -6.27 -15.04
CA VAL A 191 6.39 -6.23 -15.14
C VAL A 191 5.80 -5.50 -13.93
N ALA A 192 6.16 -5.90 -12.71
CA ALA A 192 5.65 -5.28 -11.50
C ALA A 192 6.10 -3.82 -11.32
N LEU A 193 7.32 -3.48 -11.75
CA LEU A 193 7.83 -2.10 -11.78
C LEU A 193 6.98 -1.22 -12.69
N LYS A 194 6.58 -1.73 -13.86
CA LYS A 194 5.76 -0.99 -14.83
C LYS A 194 4.36 -0.70 -14.27
N GLU A 195 3.75 -1.67 -13.61
CA GLU A 195 2.43 -1.50 -12.98
C GLU A 195 2.41 -0.45 -11.84
N HIS A 196 3.59 -0.13 -11.30
CA HIS A 196 3.74 0.77 -10.15
C HIS A 196 4.61 1.99 -10.43
N GLU A 197 4.87 2.29 -11.70
CA GLU A 197 5.79 3.36 -12.14
C GLU A 197 5.39 4.77 -11.67
N LEU A 198 4.12 4.95 -11.32
CA LEU A 198 3.62 6.22 -10.77
C LEU A 198 4.08 6.47 -9.33
N CYS A 199 4.46 5.44 -8.57
CA CYS A 199 4.83 5.60 -7.17
C CYS A 199 6.10 6.48 -7.02
N PRO A 200 6.04 7.66 -6.36
CA PRO A 200 7.20 8.53 -6.22
C PRO A 200 8.35 7.94 -5.40
N ALA A 201 8.08 6.94 -4.56
CA ALA A 201 9.10 6.24 -3.77
C ALA A 201 9.73 5.05 -4.50
N LEU A 202 9.21 4.66 -5.67
CA LEU A 202 9.72 3.50 -6.41
C LEU A 202 11.03 3.85 -7.12
N ASN A 203 12.07 3.08 -6.85
CA ASN A 203 13.38 3.28 -7.47
C ASN A 203 13.76 2.06 -8.32
N ARG A 204 13.46 2.13 -9.63
CA ARG A 204 13.77 1.06 -10.60
C ARG A 204 15.25 0.72 -10.63
N ALA A 205 16.13 1.73 -10.65
CA ALA A 205 17.57 1.50 -10.73
C ALA A 205 18.07 0.69 -9.54
N ARG A 206 17.61 1.02 -8.34
CA ARG A 206 17.94 0.30 -7.11
C ARG A 206 17.42 -1.13 -7.10
N VAL A 207 16.19 -1.37 -7.55
CA VAL A 207 15.62 -2.73 -7.66
C VAL A 207 16.49 -3.61 -8.56
N LEU A 208 16.89 -3.09 -9.71
CA LEU A 208 17.74 -3.82 -10.65
C LEU A 208 19.17 -3.99 -10.13
N GLU A 209 19.72 -3.00 -9.42
CA GLU A 209 21.00 -3.13 -8.72
C GLU A 209 20.97 -4.26 -7.67
N THR A 210 19.88 -4.38 -6.91
CA THR A 210 19.67 -5.48 -5.96
C THR A 210 19.66 -6.84 -6.67
N LEU A 211 19.02 -6.94 -7.84
CA LEU A 211 19.04 -8.17 -8.64
C LEU A 211 20.46 -8.54 -9.12
N GLU A 212 21.24 -7.56 -9.57
CA GLU A 212 22.61 -7.82 -10.01
C GLU A 212 23.48 -8.35 -8.88
N LYS A 213 23.30 -7.82 -7.66
CA LYS A 213 24.01 -8.23 -6.46
C LYS A 213 23.58 -9.58 -5.90
N LEU A 214 22.46 -10.16 -6.35
CA LEU A 214 22.14 -11.55 -5.98
C LEU A 214 23.29 -12.46 -6.43
N PRO A 215 23.65 -13.50 -5.68
CA PRO A 215 24.61 -14.47 -6.17
C PRO A 215 24.02 -15.21 -7.38
N THR A 216 24.86 -15.62 -8.33
CA THR A 216 24.40 -16.48 -9.44
C THR A 216 24.11 -17.89 -8.94
N THR A 217 24.87 -18.34 -7.94
CA THR A 217 24.77 -19.67 -7.38
C THR A 217 24.80 -19.65 -5.85
N ILE A 218 24.16 -20.64 -5.23
CA ILE A 218 24.21 -20.88 -3.79
C ILE A 218 24.51 -22.35 -3.57
N ASP A 219 25.48 -22.64 -2.73
CA ASP A 219 25.70 -23.99 -2.22
C ASP A 219 25.29 -24.06 -0.74
N PRO A 220 24.11 -24.63 -0.41
CA PRO A 220 23.66 -24.75 0.97
C PRO A 220 24.58 -25.61 1.87
N LYS A 221 25.50 -26.40 1.29
CA LYS A 221 26.48 -27.17 2.08
C LYS A 221 27.58 -26.27 2.65
N THR A 222 27.91 -25.19 1.96
CA THR A 222 29.02 -24.29 2.33
C THR A 222 28.54 -22.91 2.80
N ASP A 223 27.41 -22.42 2.31
CA ASP A 223 26.81 -21.16 2.74
C ASP A 223 25.83 -21.37 3.90
N LYS A 224 26.25 -20.96 5.10
CA LYS A 224 25.48 -21.07 6.35
C LYS A 224 24.21 -20.21 6.40
N ASN A 225 23.99 -19.35 5.40
CA ASN A 225 22.77 -18.54 5.29
C ASN A 225 21.68 -19.26 4.50
N TRP A 226 21.93 -20.44 3.94
CA TRP A 226 20.96 -21.16 3.13
C TRP A 226 20.83 -22.60 3.58
N LYS A 227 19.62 -23.14 3.45
CA LYS A 227 19.34 -24.57 3.62
C LYS A 227 18.56 -25.07 2.41
N TYR A 228 18.68 -26.36 2.14
CA TYR A 228 17.80 -27.02 1.18
C TYR A 228 16.35 -26.88 1.65
N ARG A 229 15.45 -26.65 0.69
CA ARG A 229 14.03 -26.93 0.85
C ARG A 229 13.78 -28.29 0.23
N THR A 230 13.16 -29.17 0.99
CA THR A 230 12.91 -30.55 0.60
C THR A 230 11.41 -30.82 0.44
N SER A 231 11.09 -31.82 -0.38
CA SER A 231 9.75 -32.37 -0.57
C SER A 231 9.84 -33.90 -0.55
N TYR A 232 8.76 -34.58 -0.15
CA TYR A 232 8.65 -36.03 -0.24
C TYR A 232 8.04 -36.39 -1.59
N GLU A 233 8.83 -36.97 -2.48
CA GLU A 233 8.40 -37.34 -3.83
C GLU A 233 8.66 -38.81 -4.12
N GLU A 234 7.84 -39.39 -4.99
CA GLU A 234 8.00 -40.76 -5.46
C GLU A 234 9.08 -40.81 -6.55
N VAL A 235 10.22 -41.41 -6.22
CA VAL A 235 11.35 -41.59 -7.15
C VAL A 235 11.55 -43.09 -7.38
N LYS A 236 11.22 -43.54 -8.59
CA LYS A 236 11.33 -44.97 -9.00
C LYS A 236 10.58 -45.91 -8.05
N GLY A 237 9.32 -45.60 -7.72
CA GLY A 237 8.47 -46.44 -6.88
C GLY A 237 8.72 -46.36 -5.38
N ASN A 238 9.60 -45.47 -4.91
CA ASN A 238 9.88 -45.25 -3.50
C ASN A 238 9.78 -43.77 -3.14
N TYR A 239 9.13 -43.46 -2.03
CA TYR A 239 9.08 -42.09 -1.51
C TYR A 239 10.42 -41.73 -0.87
N LYS A 240 11.02 -40.63 -1.35
CA LYS A 240 12.28 -40.10 -0.82
C LYS A 240 12.18 -38.60 -0.65
N GLU A 241 12.94 -38.09 0.31
CA GLU A 241 13.14 -36.67 0.48
C GLU A 241 14.08 -36.15 -0.63
N VAL A 242 13.57 -35.23 -1.44
CA VAL A 242 14.30 -34.63 -2.57
C VAL A 242 14.41 -33.12 -2.36
N ALA A 243 15.56 -32.56 -2.71
CA ALA A 243 15.76 -31.11 -2.69
C ALA A 243 15.00 -30.47 -3.86
N VAL A 244 14.03 -29.62 -3.55
CA VAL A 244 13.15 -28.95 -4.52
C VAL A 244 13.40 -27.45 -4.63
N GLY A 245 14.26 -26.91 -3.77
CA GLY A 245 14.68 -25.52 -3.84
C GLY A 245 15.59 -25.14 -2.68
N ILE A 246 15.76 -23.83 -2.50
CA ILE A 246 16.49 -23.25 -1.38
C ILE A 246 15.55 -22.43 -0.51
N GLN A 247 15.93 -22.26 0.74
CA GLN A 247 15.28 -21.35 1.66
C GLN A 247 16.34 -20.67 2.55
N PRO A 248 16.18 -19.38 2.86
CA PRO A 248 17.10 -18.66 3.70
C PRO A 248 17.00 -19.12 5.15
N ILE A 249 18.13 -19.18 5.86
CA ILE A 249 18.16 -19.35 7.31
C ILE A 249 17.97 -17.98 7.97
N LEU A 250 16.72 -17.49 7.95
CA LEU A 250 16.33 -16.21 8.53
C LEU A 250 16.34 -16.31 10.06
N LYS A 251 17.41 -15.84 10.71
CA LYS A 251 17.34 -15.51 12.15
C LYS A 251 16.54 -14.22 12.39
N LYS A 252 16.55 -13.32 11.41
CA LYS A 252 15.74 -12.09 11.28
C LYS A 252 15.64 -11.74 9.79
N VAL A 253 14.45 -11.40 9.29
CA VAL A 253 14.23 -11.15 7.85
C VAL A 253 15.02 -9.94 7.32
N ASN A 254 15.33 -8.96 8.19
CA ASN A 254 16.12 -7.76 7.85
C ASN A 254 17.57 -8.04 7.41
N ARG A 255 18.09 -9.24 7.65
CA ARG A 255 19.50 -9.57 7.33
C ARG A 255 19.75 -9.86 5.84
N TYR A 256 18.72 -10.14 5.06
CA TYR A 256 18.86 -10.53 3.64
C TYR A 256 18.75 -9.36 2.67
N ILE A 257 18.74 -8.13 3.16
CA ILE A 257 18.61 -6.97 2.28
C ILE A 257 19.93 -6.76 1.55
N ILE A 258 19.93 -7.17 0.28
CA ILE A 258 21.06 -7.08 -0.63
C ILE A 258 21.09 -5.66 -1.20
N GLY A 259 22.05 -4.85 -0.71
CA GLY A 259 22.22 -3.45 -1.10
C GLY A 259 22.66 -2.54 0.05
N GLY A 260 22.70 -1.22 -0.22
CA GLY A 260 23.25 -0.22 0.71
C GLY A 260 22.34 0.20 1.86
N PHE A 261 21.03 -0.03 1.79
CA PHE A 261 20.10 0.38 2.84
C PHE A 261 19.30 -0.81 3.38
N LYS A 262 19.45 -1.03 4.70
CA LYS A 262 18.94 -2.17 5.48
C LYS A 262 17.92 -1.65 6.51
N PRO A 263 16.61 -1.64 6.24
CA PRO A 263 15.61 -1.34 7.26
C PRO A 263 15.70 -2.33 8.42
N GLU A 264 15.53 -1.82 9.64
CA GLU A 264 15.47 -2.62 10.85
C GLU A 264 14.03 -3.09 11.10
N TRP A 265 13.82 -4.41 11.19
CA TRP A 265 12.55 -4.98 11.62
C TRP A 265 12.65 -5.40 13.08
N GLU A 266 11.74 -4.87 13.90
CA GLU A 266 11.48 -5.33 15.25
C GLU A 266 10.63 -6.60 15.17
N GLU A 267 11.01 -7.64 15.90
CA GLU A 267 10.21 -8.87 15.99
C GLU A 267 9.00 -8.59 16.87
N GLU A 268 7.79 -8.91 16.40
CA GLU A 268 6.73 -9.29 17.34
C GLU A 268 7.21 -10.56 18.02
N ALA A 269 7.51 -10.47 19.32
CA ALA A 269 7.87 -11.62 20.13
C ALA A 269 6.80 -12.69 19.93
N GLN A 270 7.20 -13.82 19.34
CA GLN A 270 6.34 -14.99 19.26
C GLN A 270 5.89 -15.33 20.68
N ALA A 271 4.60 -15.12 20.97
CA ALA A 271 3.97 -15.64 22.15
C ALA A 271 3.88 -17.17 22.03
N SER A 272 4.99 -17.85 22.30
CA SER A 272 5.04 -19.26 22.62
C SER A 272 5.57 -19.41 24.03
N SER A 273 4.73 -19.07 25.01
CA SER A 273 4.90 -19.58 26.36
C SER A 273 3.58 -20.22 26.79
N THR A 274 3.49 -21.53 26.61
CA THR A 274 2.65 -22.37 27.45
C THR A 274 3.25 -22.33 28.86
N THR A 275 2.88 -21.31 29.62
CA THR A 275 3.09 -21.30 31.07
C THR A 275 1.74 -20.96 31.68
N HIS A 276 1.14 -21.93 32.37
CA HIS A 276 0.02 -21.68 33.26
C HIS A 276 0.47 -20.68 34.33
N ILE A 277 0.19 -19.40 34.12
CA ILE A 277 0.16 -18.41 35.19
C ILE A 277 -1.30 -18.34 35.64
N GLN A 278 -1.59 -18.99 36.77
CA GLN A 278 -2.81 -18.74 37.53
C GLN A 278 -2.75 -17.29 38.04
N LEU A 279 -3.38 -16.38 37.30
CA LEU A 279 -3.73 -15.06 37.83
C LEU A 279 -4.91 -15.22 38.79
N LYS A 280 -4.60 -15.26 40.08
CA LYS A 280 -5.58 -15.16 41.16
C LYS A 280 -6.03 -13.69 41.23
N ILE A 281 -7.15 -13.38 40.58
CA ILE A 281 -7.79 -12.06 40.67
C ILE A 281 -8.78 -12.12 41.83
N GLU A 282 -8.50 -11.39 42.90
CA GLU A 282 -9.50 -11.11 43.93
C GLU A 282 -10.56 -10.14 43.37
N PRO A 283 -11.86 -10.39 43.58
CA PRO A 283 -12.90 -9.54 43.06
C PRO A 283 -13.01 -8.22 43.84
N PRO A 284 -13.25 -7.08 43.18
CA PRO A 284 -13.46 -5.81 43.85
C PRO A 284 -14.82 -5.80 44.57
N LYS A 285 -14.81 -5.40 45.86
CA LYS A 285 -16.00 -5.11 46.65
C LYS A 285 -16.53 -3.71 46.31
N VAL A 286 -17.65 -3.62 45.58
CA VAL A 286 -18.54 -2.44 45.62
C VAL A 286 -20.00 -2.91 45.45
N PRO A 287 -20.99 -2.32 46.17
CA PRO A 287 -22.35 -2.87 46.27
C PRO A 287 -23.19 -2.66 45.00
N LEU A 288 -23.93 -3.69 44.60
CA LEU A 288 -24.91 -3.65 43.52
C LEU A 288 -26.23 -3.02 44.01
N SER A 289 -26.61 -1.87 43.44
CA SER A 289 -28.01 -1.45 43.36
C SER A 289 -28.66 -2.07 42.11
N PRO A 290 -29.92 -2.54 42.16
CA PRO A 290 -30.52 -3.26 41.03
C PRO A 290 -31.02 -2.30 39.95
N ALA A 291 -30.32 -2.22 38.82
CA ALA A 291 -30.83 -1.62 37.59
C ALA A 291 -31.47 -2.68 36.68
N LYS A 292 -32.71 -2.42 36.25
CA LYS A 292 -33.57 -3.31 35.46
C LYS A 292 -32.94 -3.70 34.11
N ALA A 293 -33.00 -5.00 33.79
CA ALA A 293 -32.55 -5.54 32.50
C ALA A 293 -33.48 -5.16 31.33
N PRO A 294 -32.97 -4.79 30.15
CA PRO A 294 -33.77 -4.66 28.95
C PRO A 294 -34.06 -6.04 28.31
N GLN A 295 -35.34 -6.32 28.08
CA GLN A 295 -35.83 -7.54 27.43
C GLN A 295 -35.40 -7.61 25.96
N LYS A 296 -34.69 -8.67 25.58
CA LYS A 296 -34.39 -9.01 24.17
C LYS A 296 -35.64 -9.61 23.50
N LYS A 297 -36.21 -8.89 22.52
CA LYS A 297 -37.24 -9.43 21.60
C LYS A 297 -36.61 -10.49 20.67
N LYS A 298 -37.07 -11.74 20.77
CA LYS A 298 -36.80 -12.80 19.78
C LYS A 298 -37.62 -12.50 18.51
N LYS A 299 -36.97 -12.31 17.36
CA LYS A 299 -37.64 -12.27 16.05
C LYS A 299 -37.84 -13.71 15.55
N SER A 300 -39.09 -14.14 15.35
CA SER A 300 -39.41 -15.47 14.82
C SER A 300 -39.43 -15.45 13.29
N TYR A 301 -38.63 -16.32 12.67
CA TYR A 301 -38.53 -16.54 11.23
C TYR A 301 -39.53 -17.60 10.75
N THR A 302 -40.82 -17.41 11.03
CA THR A 302 -41.87 -18.40 10.71
C THR A 302 -42.82 -17.98 9.59
N TRP A 303 -42.71 -16.77 9.04
CA TRP A 303 -43.65 -16.28 8.02
C TRP A 303 -43.11 -16.29 6.58
N VAL A 304 -41.78 -16.29 6.38
CA VAL A 304 -41.17 -16.24 5.04
C VAL A 304 -41.39 -17.56 4.26
N TRP A 305 -41.44 -18.69 4.95
CA TRP A 305 -41.65 -20.01 4.33
C TRP A 305 -43.11 -20.29 3.93
N VAL A 306 -44.08 -19.64 4.58
CA VAL A 306 -45.51 -19.81 4.25
C VAL A 306 -45.87 -19.08 2.95
N VAL A 307 -45.27 -17.92 2.69
CA VAL A 307 -45.50 -17.13 1.47
C VAL A 307 -44.85 -17.77 0.24
N ILE A 308 -43.66 -18.38 0.40
CA ILE A 308 -42.98 -19.10 -0.69
C ILE A 308 -43.74 -20.39 -1.06
N GLY A 309 -44.28 -21.12 -0.07
CA GLY A 309 -45.08 -22.31 -0.32
C GLY A 309 -46.40 -22.03 -1.05
N LEU A 310 -47.07 -20.91 -0.77
CA LEU A 310 -48.33 -20.51 -1.40
C LEU A 310 -48.16 -20.05 -2.86
N LEU A 311 -47.02 -19.43 -3.21
CA LEU A 311 -46.72 -19.03 -4.59
C LEU A 311 -46.39 -20.22 -5.49
N ILE A 312 -45.80 -21.29 -4.94
CA ILE A 312 -45.52 -22.52 -5.69
C ILE A 312 -46.82 -23.30 -5.99
N LEU A 313 -47.78 -23.30 -5.05
CA LEU A 313 -49.09 -23.96 -5.25
C LEU A 313 -49.99 -23.24 -6.26
N ILE A 314 -49.88 -21.92 -6.40
CA ILE A 314 -50.65 -21.15 -7.40
C ILE A 314 -50.04 -21.28 -8.81
N GLY A 315 -48.75 -21.56 -8.93
CA GLY A 315 -48.06 -21.79 -10.21
C GLY A 315 -48.30 -23.18 -10.83
N MET A 316 -48.90 -24.13 -10.10
CA MET A 316 -49.16 -25.49 -10.59
C MET A 316 -50.62 -25.73 -11.03
N PHE A 317 -51.49 -24.72 -10.95
CA PHE A 317 -52.89 -24.80 -11.39
C PHE A 317 -53.24 -23.74 -12.47
N LYS A 318 -52.29 -23.47 -13.37
CA LYS A 318 -52.54 -22.84 -14.68
C LYS A 318 -51.80 -23.58 -15.78
#